data_AF-A0AAQ3W7M5-F1
#
_entry.id   AF-A0AAQ3W7M5-F1
#
_cell.length_a   1.000
_cell.length_b   1.000
_cell.length_c   1.000
_cell.angle_alpha   90.00
_cell.angle_beta   90.00
_cell.angle_gamma   90.00
#
_symmetry.space_group_name_H-M   'P 1'
#
loop_
_entity.id
_entity.type
_entity.pdbx_description
1 polymer ?
#
loop_
_entity_poly.entity_id
_entity_poly.type
_entity_poly.pdbx_seq_one_letter_code
_entity_poly.pdbx_strand_id
1 'polypeptide(L)'
;MKIRGNDFGGINNSTVVIGNNNKVTNGKSEDIDWDTFSAELKSLLMALPQNSEEFQACMELLTESTSKDEGKVTTFLKKHVPQFTSDVFSSLASTLLSDTIKKLMVGM
;
A
#
# COMPACT_ATOMS: atom_id res chain seq x y z
N MET A 1 21.04 31.56 31.70
CA MET A 1 19.89 30.75 32.16
C MET A 1 20.20 29.29 31.87
N LYS A 2 20.06 28.43 32.88
CA LYS A 2 20.25 26.96 32.78
C LYS A 2 19.02 26.35 32.11
N ILE A 3 19.20 25.60 31.02
CA ILE A 3 18.14 24.70 30.53
C ILE A 3 18.21 23.44 31.39
N ARG A 4 17.23 23.28 32.27
CA ARG A 4 17.00 22.09 33.11
C ARG A 4 15.89 21.26 32.48
N GLY A 5 16.07 19.94 32.52
CA GLY A 5 14.97 18.97 32.52
C GLY A 5 14.74 18.28 31.20
N ASN A 6 15.46 17.17 31.00
CA ASN A 6 14.92 16.01 30.27
C ASN A 6 13.68 15.55 31.04
N ASP A 7 12.50 15.79 30.49
CA ASP A 7 11.28 15.08 30.89
C ASP A 7 10.84 14.22 29.68
N PHE A 8 11.38 13.01 29.63
CA PHE A 8 10.88 11.92 28.77
C PHE A 8 9.57 11.40 29.38
N GLY A 9 8.56 12.25 29.42
CA GLY A 9 7.21 11.93 29.86
C GLY A 9 6.29 11.77 28.67
N GLY A 10 6.22 10.55 28.13
CA GLY A 10 5.10 10.10 27.29
C GLY A 10 5.25 10.30 25.79
N ILE A 11 6.15 9.55 25.15
CA ILE A 11 5.99 9.19 23.74
C ILE A 11 5.17 7.90 23.69
N ASN A 12 3.86 8.01 23.88
CA ASN A 12 2.92 6.96 23.50
C ASN A 12 2.06 7.55 22.37
N ASN A 13 2.29 7.07 21.14
CA ASN A 13 1.62 7.48 19.90
C ASN A 13 1.91 8.89 19.37
N SER A 14 3.14 9.19 18.98
CA SER A 14 3.37 10.34 18.08
C SER A 14 4.39 10.01 17.00
N THR A 15 3.91 9.80 15.78
CA THR A 15 4.74 9.82 14.57
C THR A 15 5.10 11.27 14.29
N VAL A 16 6.32 11.66 14.63
CA VAL A 16 6.86 12.96 14.21
C VAL A 16 7.36 12.80 12.77
N VAL A 17 6.63 13.36 11.82
CA VAL A 17 7.09 13.51 10.43
C VAL A 17 7.34 14.98 10.16
N ILE A 18 8.60 15.39 10.08
CA ILE A 18 8.97 16.73 9.59
C ILE A 18 9.15 16.61 8.08
N GLY A 19 8.10 17.00 7.35
CA GLY A 19 8.10 17.10 5.89
C GLY A 19 7.05 18.14 5.48
N ASN A 20 7.43 19.10 4.65
CA ASN A 20 6.53 20.13 4.14
C ASN A 20 5.49 19.44 3.23
N ASN A 21 4.19 19.58 3.52
CA ASN A 21 3.03 18.94 2.85
C ASN A 21 2.61 17.49 3.20
N ASN A 22 2.85 16.99 4.41
CA ASN A 22 2.23 15.70 4.81
C ASN A 22 0.81 15.90 5.34
N LYS A 23 -0.20 15.53 4.54
CA LYS A 23 -1.58 15.40 4.97
C LYS A 23 -1.76 14.04 5.66
N VAL A 24 -1.88 14.04 6.98
CA VAL A 24 -2.22 12.85 7.77
C VAL A 24 -3.73 12.83 7.96
N THR A 25 -4.43 11.88 7.32
CA THR A 25 -5.85 11.61 7.58
C THR A 25 -5.98 10.37 8.44
N ASN A 26 -6.19 10.55 9.75
CA ASN A 26 -6.68 9.49 10.62
C ASN A 26 -8.20 9.33 10.40
N GLY A 27 -8.58 8.53 9.41
CA GLY A 27 -9.96 8.18 9.10
C GLY A 27 -10.31 6.80 9.65
N LYS A 28 -11.41 6.70 10.41
CA LYS A 28 -12.02 5.43 10.86
C LYS A 28 -12.46 4.62 9.63
N SER A 29 -12.07 3.34 9.58
CA SER A 29 -12.09 2.47 8.39
C SER A 29 -11.49 3.16 7.18
N GLU A 30 -10.19 2.90 6.94
CA GLU A 30 -9.48 3.43 5.79
C GLU A 30 -10.08 2.84 4.50
N ASP A 31 -11.13 3.50 4.00
CA ASP A 31 -11.61 3.27 2.63
C ASP A 31 -10.39 3.35 1.71
N ILE A 32 -10.22 2.33 0.89
CA ILE A 32 -9.10 2.25 -0.05
C ILE A 32 -9.22 3.43 -1.01
N ASP A 33 -8.19 4.26 -1.07
CA ASP A 33 -8.05 5.25 -2.12
C ASP A 33 -7.77 4.53 -3.44
N TRP A 34 -8.84 4.14 -4.12
CA TRP A 34 -8.80 3.39 -5.38
C TRP A 34 -8.08 4.13 -6.50
N ASP A 35 -8.06 5.46 -6.46
CA ASP A 35 -7.39 6.27 -7.48
C ASP A 35 -5.88 6.20 -7.26
N THR A 36 -5.42 6.37 -6.01
CA THR A 36 -4.01 6.18 -5.63
C THR A 36 -3.56 4.73 -5.86
N PHE A 37 -4.37 3.74 -5.47
CA PHE A 37 -4.09 2.32 -5.72
C PHE A 37 -3.89 2.00 -7.20
N SER A 38 -4.77 2.53 -8.06
CA SER A 38 -4.68 2.33 -9.51
C SER A 38 -3.49 3.06 -10.13
N ALA A 39 -3.10 4.22 -9.61
CA ALA A 39 -1.91 4.94 -10.06
C ALA A 39 -0.62 4.17 -9.73
N GLU A 40 -0.53 3.65 -8.51
CA GLU A 40 0.59 2.81 -8.06
C GLU A 40 0.71 1.52 -8.90
N LEU A 41 -0.41 0.85 -9.19
CA LEU A 41 -0.42 -0.33 -10.08
C LEU A 41 0.07 0.00 -11.50
N LYS A 42 -0.36 1.12 -12.07
CA LYS A 42 0.14 1.56 -13.39
C LYS A 42 1.63 1.85 -13.37
N SER A 43 2.13 2.45 -12.28
CA SER A 43 3.56 2.69 -12.10
C SER A 43 4.35 1.37 -12.07
N LEU A 44 3.87 0.41 -11.29
CA LEU A 44 4.46 -0.92 -11.19
C LEU A 44 4.45 -1.67 -12.54
N LEU A 45 3.34 -1.60 -13.28
CA LEU A 45 3.23 -2.22 -14.61
C LEU A 45 4.26 -1.66 -15.61
N MET A 46 4.65 -0.40 -15.50
CA MET A 46 5.72 0.17 -16.34
C MET A 46 7.12 -0.36 -15.98
N ALA A 47 7.31 -0.84 -14.75
CA ALA A 47 8.59 -1.36 -14.26
C ALA A 47 8.72 -2.89 -14.38
N LEU A 48 7.60 -3.62 -14.40
CA LEU A 48 7.58 -5.08 -14.46
C LEU A 48 7.99 -5.61 -15.86
N PRO A 49 8.71 -6.74 -15.93
CA PRO A 49 8.94 -7.42 -17.20
C PRO A 49 7.62 -7.85 -17.84
N GLN A 50 7.34 -7.44 -19.08
CA GLN A 50 6.04 -7.66 -19.74
C GLN A 50 5.67 -9.15 -19.92
N ASN A 51 6.64 -10.04 -19.90
CA ASN A 51 6.47 -11.50 -20.01
C ASN A 51 6.38 -12.21 -18.66
N SER A 52 6.37 -11.49 -17.54
CA SER A 52 6.28 -12.07 -16.19
C SER A 52 4.82 -12.37 -15.79
N GLU A 53 4.65 -13.35 -14.90
CA GLU A 53 3.34 -13.65 -14.32
C GLU A 53 2.84 -12.50 -13.44
N GLU A 54 3.76 -11.79 -12.78
CA GLU A 54 3.47 -10.59 -11.99
C GLU A 54 2.88 -9.47 -12.83
N PHE A 55 3.39 -9.26 -14.04
CA PHE A 55 2.84 -8.27 -14.97
C PHE A 55 1.40 -8.61 -15.33
N GLN A 56 1.10 -9.86 -15.67
CA GLN A 56 -0.25 -10.30 -16.00
C GLN A 56 -1.20 -10.16 -14.79
N ALA A 57 -0.76 -10.61 -13.60
CA ALA A 57 -1.52 -10.48 -12.37
C ALA A 57 -1.79 -9.01 -11.99
N CYS A 58 -0.82 -8.11 -12.15
CA CYS A 58 -1.00 -6.68 -11.89
C CYS A 58 -1.96 -6.02 -12.90
N MET A 59 -1.95 -6.46 -14.16
CA MET A 59 -2.82 -5.94 -15.20
C MET A 59 -4.28 -6.37 -14.98
N GLU A 60 -4.49 -7.63 -14.60
CA GLU A 60 -5.80 -8.13 -14.19
C GLU A 60 -6.28 -7.44 -12.90
N LEU A 61 -5.40 -7.28 -11.91
CA LEU A 61 -5.73 -6.56 -10.67
C LEU A 61 -6.15 -5.10 -10.93
N LEU A 62 -5.48 -4.41 -11.85
CA LEU A 62 -5.88 -3.06 -12.26
C LEU A 62 -7.27 -3.04 -12.92
N THR A 63 -7.63 -4.11 -13.62
CA THR A 63 -8.97 -4.24 -14.20
C THR A 63 -10.01 -4.49 -13.10
N GLU A 64 -9.73 -5.41 -12.18
CA GLU A 64 -10.61 -5.70 -11.04
C GLU A 64 -10.78 -4.48 -10.12
N SER A 65 -9.75 -3.66 -9.92
CA SER A 65 -9.82 -2.46 -9.08
C SER A 65 -10.74 -1.38 -9.66
N THR A 66 -11.05 -1.40 -10.96
CA THR A 66 -12.05 -0.49 -11.56
C THR A 66 -13.45 -0.71 -11.01
N SER A 67 -13.75 -1.92 -10.55
CA SER A 67 -15.03 -2.25 -9.93
C SER A 67 -15.19 -1.62 -8.55
N LYS A 68 -14.08 -1.20 -7.92
CA LYS A 68 -14.00 -0.67 -6.54
C LYS A 68 -14.67 -1.59 -5.50
N ASP A 69 -14.77 -2.88 -5.83
CA ASP A 69 -15.33 -3.92 -4.98
C ASP A 69 -14.18 -4.60 -4.22
N GLU A 70 -14.03 -4.21 -2.96
CA GLU A 70 -12.98 -4.72 -2.08
C GLU A 70 -13.04 -6.25 -1.95
N GLY A 71 -14.25 -6.84 -1.92
CA GLY A 71 -14.42 -8.28 -1.81
C GLY A 71 -13.89 -9.02 -3.04
N LYS A 72 -14.15 -8.49 -4.24
CA LYS A 72 -13.59 -9.03 -5.48
C LYS A 72 -12.08 -8.88 -5.55
N VAL A 73 -11.57 -7.68 -5.25
CA VAL A 73 -10.13 -7.39 -5.26
C VAL A 73 -9.40 -8.29 -4.25
N THR A 74 -9.94 -8.44 -3.04
CA THR A 74 -9.39 -9.34 -2.02
C THR A 74 -9.37 -10.79 -2.49
N THR A 75 -10.46 -11.26 -3.09
CA THR A 75 -10.56 -12.63 -3.62
C THR A 75 -9.54 -12.85 -4.73
N PHE A 76 -9.37 -11.87 -5.61
CA PHE A 76 -8.36 -11.89 -6.67
C PHE A 76 -6.95 -11.97 -6.12
N LEU A 77 -6.60 -11.10 -5.16
CA LEU A 77 -5.29 -11.08 -4.51
C LEU A 77 -4.99 -12.41 -3.82
N LYS A 78 -5.96 -12.99 -3.11
CA LYS A 78 -5.82 -14.30 -2.46
C LYS A 78 -5.62 -15.45 -3.45
N LYS A 79 -6.18 -15.36 -4.65
CA LYS A 79 -5.96 -16.35 -5.73
C LYS A 79 -4.56 -16.26 -6.34
N HIS A 80 -3.97 -15.07 -6.36
CA HIS A 80 -2.67 -14.78 -6.97
C HIS A 80 -1.59 -14.41 -5.93
N VAL A 81 -1.68 -15.03 -4.73
CA VAL A 81 -0.71 -14.80 -3.65
C VAL A 81 0.74 -14.91 -4.14
N PRO A 82 1.15 -15.96 -4.90
CA PRO A 82 2.55 -16.11 -5.30
C PRO A 82 3.09 -14.90 -6.07
N GLN A 83 2.28 -14.29 -6.93
CA GLN A 83 2.66 -13.13 -7.74
C GLN A 83 2.80 -11.86 -6.89
N PHE A 84 1.96 -11.67 -5.87
CA PHE A 84 1.99 -10.50 -4.99
C PHE A 84 2.93 -10.64 -3.79
N THR A 85 3.51 -11.83 -3.58
CA THR A 85 4.55 -12.07 -2.58
C THR A 85 5.92 -12.37 -3.21
N SER A 86 6.04 -12.29 -4.53
CA SER A 86 7.31 -12.58 -5.21
C SER A 86 8.37 -11.51 -4.94
N ASP A 87 9.64 -11.88 -5.07
CA ASP A 87 10.75 -10.93 -4.94
C ASP A 87 10.71 -9.86 -6.05
N VAL A 88 10.23 -10.23 -7.25
CA VAL A 88 10.07 -9.31 -8.38
C VAL A 88 9.04 -8.24 -8.04
N PHE A 89 7.86 -8.65 -7.55
CA PHE A 89 6.84 -7.71 -7.10
C PHE A 89 7.36 -6.86 -5.93
N SER A 90 7.91 -7.49 -4.89
CA SER A 90 8.31 -6.82 -3.65
C SER A 90 9.47 -5.83 -3.82
N SER A 91 10.33 -6.03 -4.82
CA SER A 91 11.44 -5.13 -5.13
C SER A 91 11.05 -3.90 -5.94
N LEU A 92 9.91 -3.95 -6.63
CA LEU A 92 9.44 -2.89 -7.54
C LEU A 92 8.21 -2.15 -7.02
N ALA A 93 7.37 -2.82 -6.22
CA ALA A 93 6.18 -2.22 -5.65
C ALA A 93 6.56 -1.13 -4.63
N SER A 94 5.81 -0.03 -4.64
CA SER A 94 5.95 0.98 -3.60
C SER A 94 5.54 0.41 -2.24
N THR A 95 6.04 1.03 -1.17
CA THR A 95 5.65 0.69 0.19
C THR A 95 4.15 0.83 0.39
N LEU A 96 3.55 1.88 -0.17
CA LEU A 96 2.12 2.14 -0.10
C LEU A 96 1.30 1.02 -0.76
N LEU A 97 1.66 0.63 -1.98
CA LEU A 97 0.97 -0.45 -2.71
C LEU A 97 1.12 -1.79 -1.98
N SER A 98 2.33 -2.09 -1.53
CA SER A 98 2.63 -3.33 -0.79
C SER A 98 1.82 -3.42 0.50
N ASP A 99 1.73 -2.34 1.27
CA ASP A 99 0.98 -2.32 2.52
C ASP A 99 -0.53 -2.39 2.27
N THR A 100 -1.03 -1.76 1.21
CA THR A 100 -2.45 -1.85 0.81
C THR A 100 -2.82 -3.27 0.42
N ILE A 101 -2.01 -3.93 -0.39
CA ILE A 101 -2.23 -5.33 -0.79
C ILE A 101 -2.16 -6.26 0.42
N LYS A 102 -1.19 -6.07 1.32
CA LYS A 102 -1.10 -6.85 2.57
C LYS A 102 -2.35 -6.69 3.43
N LYS A 103 -2.85 -5.47 3.62
CA LYS A 103 -4.09 -5.20 4.36
C LYS A 103 -5.27 -5.95 3.75
N LEU A 104 -5.44 -5.86 2.43
CA LEU A 104 -6.48 -6.58 1.69
C LEU A 104 -6.38 -8.10 1.84
N MET A 105 -5.17 -8.66 1.81
CA MET A 105 -4.96 -10.11 1.87
C MET A 105 -5.18 -10.69 3.28
N VAL A 106 -4.72 -10.00 4.33
CA VAL A 106 -4.86 -10.47 5.72
C VAL A 106 -6.30 -10.31 6.24
N GLY A 107 -7.09 -9.46 5.58
CA GLY A 107 -8.44 -9.11 6.02
C GLY A 107 -8.38 -8.00 7.06
N MET A 108 -9.21 -6.97 6.86
CA MET A 108 -9.47 -5.94 7.86
C MET A 108 -10.28 -6.50 9.04
#